data_AF-A0A4P6H1E7-F1
#
_entry.id   AF-A0A4P6H1E7-F1
#
_cell.length_a   1.000
_cell.length_b   1.000
_cell.length_c   1.000
_cell.angle_alpha   90.00
_cell.angle_beta   90.00
_cell.angle_gamma   90.00
#
_symmetry.space_group_name_H-M   'P 1'
#
loop_
_entity.id
_entity.type
_entity.pdbx_description
1 polymer ?
#
loop_
_entity_poly.entity_id
_entity_poly.type
_entity_poly.pdbx_seq_one_letter_code
_entity_poly.pdbx_strand_id
1 'polypeptide(L)'
;MVKPELIFTHVANTVSHAAGKAVTFGLCVLAVLAWAVTGPYFDYSDTWQLIINTSTTIITFLMVFLIQNTQNRDNAAIQTKLDELIRASEARNRLVGIEHLTENEVDQLRKDIERKVRARAKGGHGRLPEEGAQSRHRGETR
;
A
#
# COMPACT_ATOMS: atom_id res chain seq x y z
N MET A 1 -0.94 14.94 29.71
CA MET A 1 0.20 14.93 28.77
C MET A 1 -0.28 14.31 27.48
N VAL A 2 -0.73 15.14 26.52
CA VAL A 2 -1.28 14.67 25.24
C VAL A 2 -0.10 14.20 24.38
N LYS A 3 -0.16 12.95 23.89
CA LYS A 3 0.96 12.38 23.14
C LYS A 3 1.05 13.00 21.74
N PRO A 4 2.22 13.49 21.30
CA PRO A 4 2.38 14.22 20.05
C PRO A 4 1.99 13.40 18.81
N GLU A 5 2.10 12.06 18.85
CA GLU A 5 1.66 11.20 17.76
C GLU A 5 0.15 11.29 17.47
N LEU A 6 -0.67 11.59 18.49
CA LEU A 6 -2.12 11.70 18.33
C LEU A 6 -2.52 13.03 17.68
N ILE A 7 -1.79 14.12 17.99
CA ILE A 7 -2.03 15.45 17.41
C ILE A 7 -1.63 15.44 15.93
N PHE A 8 -0.45 14.92 15.61
CA PHE A 8 0.00 14.78 14.23
C PHE A 8 -0.98 13.94 13.41
N THR A 9 -1.38 12.78 13.94
CA THR A 9 -2.32 11.89 13.23
C THR A 9 -3.67 12.55 13.02
N HIS A 10 -4.20 13.29 14.01
CA HIS A 10 -5.49 13.97 13.87
C HIS A 10 -5.44 15.10 12.84
N VAL A 11 -4.39 15.93 12.87
CA VAL A 11 -4.18 16.99 11.88
C VAL A 11 -3.97 16.39 10.50
N ALA A 12 -3.10 15.39 10.36
CA ALA A 12 -2.83 14.73 9.09
C ALA A 12 -4.07 14.09 8.47
N ASN A 13 -4.89 13.42 9.28
CA ASN A 13 -6.11 12.77 8.82
C ASN A 13 -7.19 13.80 8.45
N THR A 14 -7.29 14.90 9.21
CA THR A 14 -8.22 16.01 8.89
C THR A 14 -7.82 16.73 7.60
N VAL A 15 -6.53 17.04 7.44
CA VAL A 15 -6.01 17.69 6.23
C VAL A 15 -6.13 16.78 5.02
N SER A 16 -5.81 15.49 5.14
CA SER A 16 -5.95 14.53 4.03
C SER A 16 -7.41 14.34 3.62
N HIS A 17 -8.33 14.27 4.61
CA HIS A 17 -9.77 14.14 4.33
C HIS A 17 -10.36 15.42 3.74
N ALA A 18 -9.87 16.59 4.15
CA ALA A 18 -10.23 17.86 3.54
C ALA A 18 -9.67 17.97 2.11
N ALA A 19 -8.40 17.64 1.89
CA ALA A 19 -7.75 17.72 0.58
C ALA A 19 -8.39 16.82 -0.48
N GLY A 20 -8.96 15.68 -0.07
CA GLY A 20 -9.66 14.76 -0.98
C GLY A 20 -11.07 15.18 -1.41
N LYS A 21 -11.64 16.26 -0.85
CA LYS A 21 -13.00 16.72 -1.18
C LYS A 21 -13.02 17.62 -2.43
N ALA A 22 -13.99 17.40 -3.31
CA ALA A 22 -14.24 18.22 -4.49
C ALA A 22 -14.46 19.72 -4.16
N VAL A 23 -15.04 20.01 -2.99
CA VAL A 23 -15.21 21.39 -2.50
C VAL A 23 -13.87 22.08 -2.25
N THR A 24 -12.88 21.37 -1.73
CA THR A 24 -11.53 21.90 -1.48
C THR A 24 -10.81 22.22 -2.78
N PHE A 25 -10.96 21.37 -3.80
CA PHE A 25 -10.46 21.68 -5.14
C PHE A 25 -11.09 22.96 -5.69
N GLY A 26 -12.41 23.13 -5.55
CA GLY A 26 -13.10 24.36 -5.94
C GLY A 26 -12.57 25.60 -5.20
N LEU A 27 -12.34 25.50 -3.90
CA LEU A 27 -11.74 26.58 -3.10
C LEU A 27 -10.31 26.92 -3.54
N CYS A 28 -9.49 25.91 -3.86
CA CYS A 28 -8.13 26.14 -4.39
C CYS A 28 -8.18 26.88 -5.74
N VAL A 29 -9.08 26.48 -6.64
CA VAL A 29 -9.26 27.17 -7.93
C VAL A 29 -9.70 28.62 -7.72
N LEU A 30 -10.67 28.86 -6.83
CA LEU A 30 -11.12 30.21 -6.49
C LEU A 30 -9.98 31.05 -5.89
N ALA A 31 -9.14 30.47 -5.03
CA ALA A 31 -7.99 31.16 -4.45
C ALA A 31 -6.96 31.56 -5.53
N VAL A 32 -6.68 30.67 -6.50
CA VAL A 32 -5.80 30.98 -7.64
C VAL A 32 -6.39 32.07 -8.53
N LEU A 33 -7.70 32.02 -8.79
CA LEU A 33 -8.39 33.07 -9.56
C LEU A 33 -8.38 34.41 -8.83
N ALA A 34 -8.64 34.42 -7.52
CA ALA A 34 -8.58 35.63 -6.71
C ALA A 34 -7.17 36.24 -6.76
N TRP A 35 -6.13 35.43 -6.57
CA TRP A 35 -4.74 35.87 -6.72
C TRP A 35 -4.46 36.48 -8.09
N ALA A 36 -4.89 35.84 -9.17
CA ALA A 36 -4.70 36.32 -10.53
C ALA A 36 -5.42 37.66 -10.79
N VAL A 37 -6.64 37.82 -10.29
CA VAL A 37 -7.44 39.06 -10.44
C VAL A 37 -6.86 40.20 -9.61
N THR A 38 -6.27 39.92 -8.45
CA THR A 38 -5.60 40.93 -7.62
C THR A 38 -4.20 41.29 -8.12
N GLY A 39 -3.57 40.46 -8.97
CA GLY A 39 -2.23 40.67 -9.51
C GLY A 39 -2.00 42.04 -10.19
N PRO A 40 -2.90 42.52 -11.07
CA PRO A 40 -2.79 43.84 -11.71
C PRO A 40 -2.78 45.01 -10.73
N TYR A 41 -3.41 44.88 -9.55
CA TYR A 41 -3.38 45.93 -8.52
C TYR A 41 -1.99 46.07 -7.87
N PHE A 42 -1.20 44.99 -7.88
CA PHE A 42 0.16 44.94 -7.33
C PHE A 42 1.23 44.94 -8.42
N ASP A 43 0.88 45.31 -9.66
CA ASP A 43 1.75 45.30 -10.84
C ASP A 43 2.48 43.97 -11.07
N TYR A 44 1.93 42.86 -10.58
CA TYR A 44 2.62 41.56 -10.51
C TYR A 44 4.05 41.66 -9.94
N SER A 45 4.24 42.46 -8.90
CA SER A 45 5.55 42.69 -8.28
C SER A 45 6.27 41.41 -7.85
N ASP A 46 7.59 41.47 -7.75
CA ASP A 46 8.42 40.35 -7.29
C ASP A 46 7.99 39.83 -5.91
N THR A 47 7.61 40.73 -4.99
CA THR A 47 7.10 40.34 -3.67
C THR A 47 5.76 39.62 -3.77
N TRP A 48 4.87 40.06 -4.66
CA TRP A 48 3.56 39.43 -4.87
C TRP A 48 3.69 38.00 -5.41
N GLN A 49 4.58 37.78 -6.37
CA GLN A 49 4.88 36.46 -6.92
C GLN A 49 5.62 35.57 -5.90
N LEU A 50 6.56 36.14 -5.15
CA LEU A 50 7.32 35.42 -4.13
C LEU A 50 6.41 34.84 -3.04
N ILE A 51 5.40 35.59 -2.59
CA ILE A 51 4.47 35.14 -1.55
C ILE A 51 3.75 33.86 -1.99
N ILE A 52 3.19 33.82 -3.21
CA ILE A 52 2.43 32.64 -3.65
C ILE A 52 3.33 31.44 -3.94
N ASN A 53 4.50 31.68 -4.53
CA ASN A 53 5.47 30.64 -4.82
C ASN A 53 6.00 29.99 -3.53
N THR A 54 6.38 30.82 -2.56
CA THR A 54 6.85 30.35 -1.24
C THR A 54 5.76 29.58 -0.50
N SER A 55 4.53 30.12 -0.48
CA SER A 55 3.40 29.48 0.20
C SER A 55 3.05 28.13 -0.41
N THR A 56 2.98 28.06 -1.75
CA THR A 56 2.68 26.81 -2.46
C THR A 56 3.76 25.77 -2.24
N THR A 57 5.03 26.19 -2.19
CA THR A 57 6.15 25.28 -1.92
C THR A 57 6.05 24.67 -0.53
N ILE A 58 5.77 25.48 0.50
CA ILE A 58 5.57 24.98 1.87
C ILE A 58 4.39 24.01 1.93
N ILE A 59 3.24 24.39 1.36
CA ILE A 59 2.04 23.54 1.33
C ILE A 59 2.34 22.23 0.61
N THR A 60 3.02 22.27 -0.52
CA THR A 60 3.39 21.09 -1.30
C THR A 60 4.32 20.18 -0.51
N PHE A 61 5.33 20.75 0.15
CA PHE A 61 6.27 19.98 0.97
C PHE A 61 5.54 19.27 2.11
N LEU A 62 4.65 19.97 2.82
CA LEU A 62 3.79 19.37 3.84
C LEU A 62 2.87 18.30 3.24
N MET A 63 2.27 18.56 2.09
CA MET A 63 1.37 17.63 1.39
C MET A 63 2.09 16.33 1.05
N VAL A 64 3.35 16.38 0.61
CA VAL A 64 4.16 15.19 0.34
C VAL A 64 4.28 14.32 1.61
N PHE A 65 4.61 14.91 2.76
CA PHE A 65 4.66 14.16 4.03
C PHE A 65 3.29 13.59 4.43
N LEU A 66 2.22 14.35 4.25
CA LEU A 66 0.86 13.91 4.56
C LEU A 66 0.40 12.75 3.67
N ILE A 67 0.67 12.84 2.37
CA ILE A 67 0.41 11.79 1.40
C ILE A 67 1.23 10.55 1.76
N GLN A 68 2.53 10.69 2.03
CA GLN A 68 3.38 9.57 2.41
C GLN A 68 2.91 8.90 3.70
N ASN A 69 2.49 9.66 4.71
CA ASN A 69 1.96 9.11 5.95
C ASN A 69 0.65 8.33 5.73
N THR A 70 -0.26 8.89 4.93
CA THR A 70 -1.53 8.23 4.58
C THR A 70 -1.27 6.96 3.76
N GLN A 71 -0.41 7.05 2.74
CA GLN A 71 -0.02 5.91 1.90
C GLN A 71 0.68 4.80 2.71
N ASN A 72 1.56 5.15 3.64
CA ASN A 72 2.24 4.17 4.50
C ASN A 72 1.23 3.39 5.36
N ARG A 73 0.23 4.07 5.91
CA ARG A 73 -0.82 3.44 6.70
C ARG A 73 -1.74 2.56 5.83
N ASP A 74 -2.13 3.04 4.66
CA ASP A 74 -3.01 2.30 3.75
C ASP A 74 -2.32 1.05 3.19
N ASN A 75 -1.02 1.13 2.89
CA ASN A 75 -0.21 -0.03 2.49
C ASN A 75 -0.18 -1.12 3.57
N ALA A 76 0.06 -0.74 4.83
CA ALA A 76 0.03 -1.68 5.95
C ALA A 76 -1.35 -2.35 6.10
N ALA A 77 -2.44 -1.57 5.96
CA ALA A 77 -3.78 -2.11 6.03
C ALA A 77 -4.12 -3.07 4.87
N ILE A 78 -3.61 -2.80 3.67
CA ILE A 78 -3.76 -3.70 2.51
C ILE A 78 -3.01 -5.01 2.76
N GLN A 79 -1.77 -4.96 3.24
CA GLN A 79 -0.98 -6.15 3.59
C GLN A 79 -1.71 -7.03 4.61
N THR A 80 -2.18 -6.45 5.72
CA THR A 80 -2.92 -7.21 6.74
C THR A 80 -4.20 -7.87 6.19
N LYS A 81 -4.92 -7.19 5.28
CA LYS A 81 -6.11 -7.77 4.63
C LYS A 81 -5.76 -8.92 3.69
N LEU A 82 -4.65 -8.80 2.95
CA LEU A 82 -4.15 -9.87 2.07
C LEU A 82 -3.69 -11.07 2.91
N ASP A 83 -3.00 -10.84 4.01
CA ASP A 83 -2.58 -11.88 4.94
C ASP A 83 -3.79 -12.65 5.50
N GLU A 84 -4.84 -11.95 5.90
CA GLU A 84 -6.07 -12.58 6.37
C GLU A 84 -6.77 -13.38 5.26
N LEU A 85 -6.81 -12.85 4.04
CA LEU A 85 -7.40 -13.56 2.89
C LEU A 85 -6.60 -14.83 2.53
N ILE A 86 -5.26 -14.77 2.60
CA ILE A 86 -4.38 -15.93 2.38
C ILE A 86 -4.52 -16.93 3.53
N ARG A 87 -4.77 -16.47 4.76
CA ARG A 87 -5.01 -17.35 5.91
C ARG A 87 -6.37 -18.04 5.84
N ALA A 88 -7.41 -17.33 5.39
CA ALA A 88 -8.79 -17.82 5.32
C ALA A 88 -9.05 -18.67 4.07
N SER A 89 -8.36 -18.38 2.97
CA SER A 89 -8.29 -19.26 1.80
C SER A 89 -7.29 -20.36 2.09
N GLU A 90 -7.55 -21.64 1.79
CA GLU A 90 -6.54 -22.71 1.87
C GLU A 90 -5.32 -22.52 0.91
N ALA A 91 -5.11 -21.31 0.38
CA ALA A 91 -3.91 -20.89 -0.29
C ALA A 91 -2.75 -20.90 0.71
N ARG A 92 -2.04 -22.04 0.80
CA ARG A 92 -0.74 -22.24 1.49
C ARG A 92 -0.12 -20.93 1.95
N ASN A 93 -0.07 -20.74 3.27
CA ASN A 93 0.52 -19.67 4.12
C ASN A 93 1.93 -19.13 3.74
N ARG A 94 2.47 -19.48 2.56
CA ARG A 94 3.80 -19.11 2.05
C ARG A 94 3.90 -17.69 1.49
N LEU A 95 2.78 -16.99 1.29
CA LEU A 95 2.75 -15.63 0.73
C LEU A 95 2.43 -14.55 1.77
N VAL A 96 2.04 -14.95 2.98
CA VAL A 96 1.80 -14.05 4.12
C VAL A 96 3.14 -13.42 4.52
N GLY A 97 3.19 -12.09 4.65
CA GLY A 97 4.40 -11.35 5.03
C GLY A 97 5.47 -11.23 3.93
N ILE A 98 5.08 -11.31 2.65
CA ILE A 98 6.01 -11.18 1.51
C ILE A 98 6.77 -9.84 1.50
N GLU A 99 6.17 -8.80 2.08
CA GLU A 99 6.72 -7.46 2.25
C GLU A 99 7.94 -7.37 3.20
N HIS A 100 8.15 -8.40 4.04
CA HIS A 100 9.27 -8.46 4.96
C HIS A 100 10.44 -9.27 4.42
N LEU A 101 10.26 -9.92 3.27
CA LEU A 101 11.30 -10.69 2.59
C LEU A 101 12.21 -9.75 1.79
N THR A 102 13.50 -10.09 1.74
CA THR A 102 14.45 -9.42 0.87
C THR A 102 14.16 -9.75 -0.60
N GLU A 103 14.63 -8.91 -1.53
CA GLU A 103 14.38 -9.10 -2.96
C GLU A 103 14.85 -10.46 -3.49
N ASN A 104 15.97 -10.96 -2.97
CA ASN A 104 16.48 -12.30 -3.29
C ASN A 104 15.52 -13.41 -2.83
N GLU A 105 14.91 -13.27 -1.65
CA GLU A 105 13.99 -14.26 -1.11
C GLU A 105 12.64 -14.25 -1.86
N VAL A 106 12.17 -13.07 -2.28
CA VAL A 106 10.99 -12.93 -3.14
C VAL A 106 11.21 -13.62 -4.51
N ASP A 107 12.40 -13.44 -5.11
CA ASP A 107 12.73 -14.09 -6.39
C ASP A 107 12.82 -15.63 -6.26
N GLN A 108 13.38 -16.14 -5.16
CA GLN A 108 13.40 -17.59 -4.87
C GLN A 108 11.98 -18.14 -4.71
N LEU A 109 11.12 -17.44 -3.97
CA LEU A 109 9.72 -17.83 -3.79
C LEU A 109 8.95 -17.84 -5.11
N ARG A 110 9.16 -16.83 -5.97
CA ARG A 110 8.58 -16.77 -7.31
C ARG A 110 9.01 -17.96 -8.17
N LYS A 111 10.31 -18.25 -8.24
CA LYS A 111 10.85 -19.40 -8.99
C LYS A 111 10.28 -20.73 -8.51
N ASP A 112 10.10 -20.87 -7.20
CA ASP A 112 9.47 -22.04 -6.59
C ASP A 112 8.00 -22.22 -6.99
N ILE A 113 7.23 -21.13 -7.01
CA ILE A 113 5.84 -21.16 -7.44
C ILE A 113 5.76 -21.50 -8.92
N GLU A 114 6.56 -20.85 -9.77
CA GLU A 114 6.62 -21.11 -11.21
C GLU A 114 7.00 -22.57 -11.51
N ARG A 115 7.97 -23.15 -10.78
CA ARG A 115 8.33 -24.57 -10.89
C ARG A 115 7.14 -25.48 -10.57
N LYS A 116 6.43 -25.22 -9.47
CA LYS A 116 5.27 -26.03 -9.04
C LYS A 116 4.09 -25.93 -10.00
N VAL A 117 3.83 -24.73 -10.54
CA VAL A 117 2.79 -24.53 -11.57
C VAL A 117 3.15 -25.26 -12.86
N ARG A 118 4.40 -25.15 -13.33
CA ARG A 118 4.88 -25.90 -14.51
C ARG A 118 4.81 -27.42 -14.30
N ALA A 119 5.14 -27.91 -13.10
CA ALA A 119 5.02 -29.32 -12.77
C ALA A 119 3.56 -29.80 -12.79
N ARG A 120 2.61 -29.01 -12.25
CA ARG A 120 1.17 -29.31 -12.38
C ARG A 120 0.66 -29.25 -13.82
N ALA A 121 1.11 -28.27 -14.61
CA ALA A 121 0.73 -28.14 -16.02
C ALA A 121 1.25 -29.30 -16.88
N LYS A 122 2.46 -29.81 -16.58
CA LYS A 122 3.03 -31.00 -17.24
C LYS A 122 2.44 -32.32 -16.71
N GLY A 123 1.87 -32.33 -15.52
CA GLY A 123 1.25 -33.49 -14.87
C GLY A 123 -0.24 -33.70 -15.16
N GLY A 124 -0.87 -32.87 -15.99
CA GLY A 124 -2.30 -32.96 -16.35
C GLY A 124 -2.69 -34.14 -17.27
N HIS A 125 -1.79 -35.09 -17.51
CA HIS A 125 -2.08 -36.29 -18.30
C HIS A 125 -1.32 -37.53 -17.79
N GLY A 126 -1.48 -37.87 -16.53
CA GLY A 126 -0.91 -39.11 -15.98
C GLY A 126 -1.53 -39.45 -14.64
N ARG A 127 -2.24 -40.57 -14.60
CA ARG A 127 -2.89 -41.18 -13.42
C ARG A 127 -2.02 -41.06 -12.17
N LEU A 128 -2.62 -40.63 -11.05
CA LEU A 128 -2.06 -40.85 -9.72
C LEU A 128 -1.86 -42.36 -9.54
N PRO A 129 -0.63 -42.85 -9.23
CA PRO A 129 -0.47 -44.21 -8.75
C PRO A 129 -1.12 -44.29 -7.38
N GLU A 130 -2.10 -45.17 -7.25
CA GLU A 130 -2.50 -45.73 -5.96
C GLU A 130 -1.30 -46.48 -5.38
N GLU A 131 -0.45 -45.79 -4.60
CA GLU A 131 0.45 -46.43 -3.65
C GLU A 131 -0.21 -46.44 -2.26
N GLY A 132 -1.33 -47.15 -2.18
CA GLY A 132 -1.88 -47.71 -0.96
C GLY A 132 -1.47 -49.17 -0.84
N ALA A 133 -0.18 -49.48 -0.77
CA ALA A 133 0.29 -50.86 -0.62
C ALA A 133 1.61 -50.94 0.15
N GLN A 134 1.59 -50.63 1.46
CA GLN A 134 2.51 -51.25 2.42
C GLN A 134 2.10 -51.00 3.88
N SER A 135 1.38 -51.96 4.47
CA SER A 135 1.63 -52.46 5.83
C SER A 135 0.69 -53.64 6.16
N ARG A 136 0.89 -54.78 5.49
CA ARG A 136 0.52 -56.08 6.05
C ARG A 136 1.68 -57.05 5.89
N HIS A 137 2.70 -56.85 6.72
CA HIS A 137 3.51 -57.93 7.28
C HIS A 137 3.21 -57.91 8.79
N ARG A 138 2.46 -58.90 9.29
CA ARG A 138 2.98 -60.10 9.97
C ARG A 138 3.37 -59.81 11.42
N GLY A 139 2.67 -60.46 12.36
CA GLY A 139 3.24 -60.79 13.68
C GLY A 139 2.37 -60.45 14.88
N GLU A 140 1.77 -61.50 15.44
CA GLU A 140 1.64 -61.74 16.88
C GLU A 140 0.86 -60.75 17.77
N THR A 141 -0.29 -61.22 18.26
CA THR A 141 -0.58 -61.09 19.70
C THR A 141 -1.32 -62.35 20.14
N ARG A 142 -0.76 -62.95 21.19
CA ARG A 142 -1.37 -64.01 22.01
C ARG A 142 -2.71 -63.59 22.57
#